data_AF-A0A536KCB3-F1
#
_entry.id   AF-A0A536KCB3-F1
#
_cell.length_a   1.000
_cell.length_b   1.000
_cell.length_c   1.000
_cell.angle_alpha   90.00
_cell.angle_beta   90.00
_cell.angle_gamma   90.00
#
_symmetry.space_group_name_H-M   'P 1'
#
loop_
_entity.id
_entity.type
_entity.pdbx_description
1 polymer ?
#
loop_
_entity_poly.entity_id
_entity_poly.type
_entity_poly.pdbx_seq_one_letter_code
_entity_poly.pdbx_strand_id
1 'polypeptide(L)'
;MRALLLAVAVLTAACASPNPLARHSPTPHPSASADVRAFIPVAEKFVEQHRGLKFKRPVKITFLSDADFRARVTTRTEKDRSDLNVEFKDLRALHLVPASLDILKAEDELLGSGVIGFYDPTTKELVVRGTDASPATRHVLVHELTHALQDQYYPLDALDNDNDDERPVAWRALIEGDAVRVENAYIATLTPAERSSLNSGAGGQLPSDVPTVMIELLAFPYAVGPRFVDAVMTARGGNSGLDGAFTSPPKTSSEVIHPDRFLGGFAPADVAAPAAAGPEFDHGVLGEMGLTLLLERLIPRPLTASDARDLAQGWDGDRYVAWDAGAQSCLRAIFAEDTQAHAARLAAAFSALPGATVAGNGPLTLTICG
;
A
#
# COMPACT_ATOMS: atom_id res chain seq x y z
N MET A 1 -4.66 9.81 -1.55
CA MET A 1 -3.81 8.59 -1.73
C MET A 1 -4.19 7.42 -0.80
N ARG A 2 -5.39 7.45 -0.18
CA ARG A 2 -5.73 6.52 0.91
C ARG A 2 -6.34 5.19 0.42
N ALA A 3 -7.13 5.19 -0.65
CA ALA A 3 -7.97 4.07 -1.06
C ALA A 3 -7.16 2.94 -1.73
N LEU A 4 -6.20 3.25 -2.61
CA LEU A 4 -5.37 2.23 -3.27
C LEU A 4 -4.50 1.43 -2.28
N LEU A 5 -4.06 2.06 -1.19
CA LEU A 5 -3.29 1.39 -0.13
C LEU A 5 -4.18 0.49 0.77
N LEU A 6 -5.47 0.81 0.86
CA LEU A 6 -6.48 0.03 1.60
C LEU A 6 -6.99 -1.17 0.78
N ALA A 7 -6.97 -1.09 -0.55
CA ALA A 7 -7.55 -2.08 -1.45
C ALA A 7 -6.95 -3.51 -1.35
N VAL A 8 -5.72 -3.64 -0.83
CA VAL A 8 -5.11 -4.97 -0.57
C VAL A 8 -5.48 -5.54 0.80
N ALA A 9 -5.89 -4.72 1.77
CA ALA A 9 -6.27 -5.19 3.12
C ALA A 9 -7.77 -5.38 3.25
N VAL A 10 -8.60 -4.61 2.56
CA VAL A 10 -10.03 -4.58 2.80
C VAL A 10 -10.77 -5.07 1.57
N LEU A 11 -10.64 -6.37 1.29
CA LEU A 11 -11.59 -7.04 0.40
C LEU A 11 -12.80 -7.48 1.20
N THR A 12 -13.59 -6.50 1.64
CA THR A 12 -14.85 -6.80 2.33
C THR A 12 -15.77 -7.56 1.39
N ALA A 13 -16.09 -8.81 1.74
CA ALA A 13 -17.23 -9.47 1.16
C ALA A 13 -18.49 -8.67 1.55
N ALA A 14 -19.06 -7.94 0.59
CA ALA A 14 -20.39 -7.38 0.74
C ALA A 14 -21.34 -8.52 1.13
N CYS A 15 -21.78 -8.54 2.39
CA CYS A 15 -22.91 -9.35 2.79
C CYS A 15 -24.14 -8.78 2.08
N ALA A 16 -24.38 -9.24 0.85
CA ALA A 16 -25.59 -8.94 0.13
C ALA A 16 -26.78 -9.52 0.91
N SER A 17 -27.69 -8.65 1.35
CA SER A 17 -29.07 -9.06 1.64
C SER A 17 -29.63 -9.73 0.38
N PRO A 18 -30.28 -10.90 0.49
CA PRO A 18 -30.67 -11.67 -0.69
C PRO A 18 -31.77 -10.93 -1.47
N ASN A 19 -31.42 -10.37 -2.63
CA ASN A 19 -32.41 -9.93 -3.60
C ASN A 19 -32.99 -11.19 -4.29
N PRO A 20 -34.30 -11.47 -4.25
CA PRO A 20 -34.83 -12.81 -4.53
C PRO A 20 -35.02 -13.14 -6.02
N LEU A 21 -34.23 -12.58 -6.93
CA LEU A 21 -34.41 -12.81 -8.38
C LEU A 21 -33.08 -12.93 -9.15
N ALA A 22 -32.32 -13.99 -8.87
CA ALA A 22 -31.49 -14.76 -9.83
C ALA A 22 -30.77 -15.87 -9.06
N ARG A 23 -31.31 -17.09 -9.05
CA ARG A 23 -30.60 -18.25 -8.49
C ARG A 23 -29.52 -18.70 -9.49
N HIS A 24 -28.35 -18.07 -9.43
CA HIS A 24 -27.13 -18.78 -9.82
C HIS A 24 -26.81 -19.74 -8.67
N SER A 25 -26.93 -21.04 -8.90
CA SER A 25 -26.39 -22.02 -7.96
C SER A 25 -24.91 -21.71 -7.76
N PRO A 26 -24.40 -21.54 -6.52
CA PRO A 26 -22.97 -21.36 -6.33
C PRO A 26 -22.28 -22.59 -6.92
N THR A 27 -21.43 -22.37 -7.91
CA THR A 27 -20.49 -23.38 -8.38
C THR A 27 -19.71 -23.87 -7.16
N PRO A 28 -19.59 -25.19 -6.94
CA PRO A 28 -18.80 -25.70 -5.82
C PRO A 28 -17.39 -25.10 -5.90
N HIS A 29 -16.96 -24.37 -4.87
CA HIS A 29 -15.59 -23.88 -4.82
C HIS A 29 -14.62 -25.06 -4.93
N PRO A 30 -13.54 -24.92 -5.73
CA PRO A 30 -12.60 -26.01 -5.88
C PRO A 30 -11.97 -26.32 -4.52
N SER A 31 -11.99 -27.59 -4.13
CA SER A 31 -11.25 -28.02 -2.95
C SER A 31 -9.75 -27.98 -3.27
N ALA A 32 -8.92 -27.51 -2.32
CA ALA A 32 -7.47 -27.56 -2.43
C ALA A 32 -6.97 -28.92 -2.96
N SER A 33 -5.84 -28.96 -3.65
CA SER A 33 -5.17 -30.23 -3.92
C SER A 33 -4.70 -30.87 -2.61
N ALA A 34 -4.40 -32.17 -2.63
CA ALA A 34 -3.82 -32.87 -1.49
C ALA A 34 -2.47 -32.25 -1.08
N ASP A 35 -1.68 -31.83 -2.06
CA ASP A 35 -0.35 -31.26 -1.86
C ASP A 35 -0.42 -29.91 -1.15
N VAL A 36 -1.34 -29.02 -1.55
CA VAL A 36 -1.53 -27.74 -0.85
C VAL A 36 -1.99 -27.96 0.58
N ARG A 37 -2.94 -28.88 0.82
CA ARG A 37 -3.38 -29.21 2.18
C ARG A 37 -2.25 -29.74 3.06
N ALA A 38 -1.37 -30.55 2.50
CA ALA A 38 -0.21 -31.07 3.23
C ALA A 38 0.82 -29.98 3.53
N PHE A 39 0.90 -28.93 2.69
CA PHE A 39 1.82 -27.82 2.88
C PHE A 39 1.38 -26.81 3.95
N ILE A 40 0.07 -26.56 4.12
CA ILE A 40 -0.45 -25.59 5.11
C ILE A 40 0.19 -25.76 6.51
N PRO A 41 0.18 -26.93 7.18
CA PRO A 41 0.79 -27.07 8.50
C PRO A 41 2.32 -26.88 8.50
N VAL A 42 2.98 -27.11 7.36
CA VAL A 42 4.42 -26.81 7.19
C VAL A 42 4.64 -25.30 7.16
N ALA A 43 3.81 -24.57 6.40
CA ALA A 43 3.85 -23.12 6.31
C ALA A 43 3.51 -22.46 7.65
N GLU A 44 2.45 -22.90 8.34
CA GLU A 44 2.09 -22.39 9.68
C GLU A 44 3.27 -22.54 10.65
N LYS A 45 3.88 -23.74 10.71
CA LYS A 45 5.05 -23.97 11.57
C LYS A 45 6.24 -23.10 11.19
N PHE A 46 6.47 -22.88 9.90
CA PHE A 46 7.53 -22.00 9.41
C PHE A 46 7.32 -20.56 9.87
N VAL A 47 6.09 -20.04 9.71
CA VAL A 47 5.70 -18.69 10.16
C VAL A 47 5.87 -18.56 11.68
N GLU A 48 5.37 -19.51 12.46
CA GLU A 48 5.52 -19.52 13.92
C GLU A 48 7.00 -19.48 14.36
N GLN A 49 7.86 -20.24 13.68
CA GLN A 49 9.30 -20.25 13.98
C GLN A 49 9.96 -18.91 13.69
N HIS A 50 9.61 -18.26 12.58
CA HIS A 50 10.24 -16.99 12.17
C HIS A 50 9.69 -15.78 12.92
N ARG A 51 8.45 -15.82 13.40
CA ARG A 51 7.86 -14.78 14.27
C ARG A 51 8.11 -15.02 15.75
N GLY A 52 8.37 -16.25 16.18
CA GLY A 52 8.43 -16.58 17.61
C GLY A 52 7.06 -16.49 18.30
N LEU A 53 5.98 -16.46 17.51
CA LEU A 53 4.59 -16.43 17.96
C LEU A 53 3.89 -17.74 17.58
N LYS A 54 2.71 -17.98 18.16
CA LYS A 54 1.90 -19.19 17.89
C LYS A 54 0.53 -18.82 17.38
N PHE A 55 0.02 -19.57 16.41
CA PHE A 55 -1.38 -19.41 16.03
C PHE A 55 -2.27 -19.71 17.24
N LYS A 56 -3.06 -18.73 17.67
CA LYS A 56 -4.03 -18.85 18.77
C LYS A 56 -5.29 -19.59 18.32
N ARG A 57 -5.62 -19.50 17.03
CA ARG A 57 -6.76 -20.16 16.39
C ARG A 57 -6.40 -20.63 14.98
N PRO A 58 -7.06 -21.68 14.46
CA PRO A 58 -6.91 -22.11 13.08
C PRO A 58 -7.25 -20.98 12.09
N VAL A 59 -6.55 -20.93 10.97
CA VAL A 59 -6.82 -19.98 9.87
C VAL A 59 -7.86 -20.58 8.93
N LYS A 60 -8.91 -19.83 8.62
CA LYS A 60 -9.87 -20.21 7.57
C LYS A 60 -9.21 -19.96 6.22
N ILE A 61 -9.09 -20.99 5.39
CA ILE A 61 -8.46 -20.90 4.07
C ILE A 61 -9.47 -21.33 2.99
N THR A 62 -9.71 -20.45 2.02
CA THR A 62 -10.61 -20.70 0.89
C THR A 62 -9.86 -20.64 -0.43
N PHE A 63 -10.05 -21.66 -1.25
CA PHE A 63 -9.46 -21.76 -2.58
C PHE A 63 -10.52 -21.41 -3.62
N LEU A 64 -10.18 -20.50 -4.53
CA LEU A 64 -11.09 -20.02 -5.57
C LEU A 64 -10.54 -20.36 -6.95
N SER A 65 -11.46 -20.56 -7.90
CA SER A 65 -11.09 -20.54 -9.32
C SER A 65 -10.55 -19.16 -9.69
N ASP A 66 -9.82 -19.04 -10.80
CA ASP A 66 -9.33 -17.73 -11.26
C ASP A 66 -10.48 -16.72 -11.44
N ALA A 67 -11.60 -17.16 -12.03
CA ALA A 67 -12.78 -16.32 -12.22
C ALA A 67 -13.42 -15.88 -10.89
N ASP A 68 -13.60 -16.80 -9.93
CA ASP A 68 -14.16 -16.47 -8.62
C ASP A 68 -13.21 -15.59 -7.80
N PHE A 69 -11.91 -15.82 -7.92
CA PHE A 69 -10.89 -15.00 -7.26
C PHE A 69 -10.90 -13.57 -7.81
N ARG A 70 -10.88 -13.42 -9.14
CA ARG A 70 -11.02 -12.11 -9.80
C ARG A 70 -12.29 -11.41 -9.35
N ALA A 71 -13.43 -12.09 -9.37
CA ALA A 71 -14.69 -11.51 -8.89
C ALA A 71 -14.63 -11.11 -7.41
N ARG A 72 -13.94 -11.88 -6.57
CA ARG A 72 -13.78 -11.56 -5.15
C ARG A 72 -12.94 -10.30 -4.94
N VAL A 73 -11.79 -10.18 -5.62
CA VAL A 73 -10.87 -9.03 -5.45
C VAL A 73 -11.37 -7.74 -6.11
N THR A 74 -12.34 -7.81 -7.02
CA THR A 74 -12.92 -6.63 -7.66
C THR A 74 -14.29 -6.25 -7.11
N THR A 75 -14.85 -7.05 -6.20
CA THR A 75 -16.10 -6.69 -5.52
C THR A 75 -15.84 -5.56 -4.53
N ARG A 76 -16.61 -4.47 -4.68
CA ARG A 76 -16.49 -3.25 -3.88
C ARG A 76 -17.82 -2.86 -3.27
N THR A 77 -17.76 -2.33 -2.05
CA THR A 77 -18.86 -1.60 -1.43
C THR A 77 -19.04 -0.23 -2.08
N GLU A 78 -20.14 0.46 -1.74
CA GLU A 78 -20.34 1.83 -2.22
C GLU A 78 -19.32 2.80 -1.62
N LYS A 79 -18.88 2.55 -0.38
CA LYS A 79 -17.82 3.33 0.26
C LYS A 79 -16.52 3.21 -0.53
N ASP A 80 -16.10 1.99 -0.86
CA ASP A 80 -14.84 1.76 -1.60
C ASP A 80 -14.85 2.48 -2.96
N ARG A 81 -16.00 2.47 -3.66
CA ARG A 81 -16.16 3.23 -4.91
C ARG A 81 -16.05 4.73 -4.70
N SER A 82 -16.67 5.25 -3.63
CA SER A 82 -16.61 6.67 -3.30
C SER A 82 -15.18 7.11 -2.97
N ASP A 83 -14.48 6.34 -2.14
CA ASP A 83 -13.10 6.65 -1.72
C ASP A 83 -12.15 6.61 -2.91
N LEU A 84 -12.28 5.60 -3.79
CA LEU A 84 -11.48 5.52 -5.01
C LEU A 84 -11.75 6.70 -5.97
N ASN A 85 -13.00 7.17 -6.04
CA ASN A 85 -13.34 8.34 -6.85
C ASN A 85 -12.73 9.63 -6.30
N VAL A 86 -12.66 9.80 -4.97
CA VAL A 86 -11.96 10.93 -4.34
C VAL A 86 -10.47 10.87 -4.66
N GLU A 87 -9.84 9.70 -4.48
CA GLU A 87 -8.43 9.52 -4.82
C GLU A 87 -8.13 9.76 -6.30
N PHE A 88 -9.04 9.35 -7.20
CA PHE A 88 -8.91 9.65 -8.62
C PHE A 88 -8.89 11.16 -8.90
N LYS A 89 -9.68 11.95 -8.16
CA LYS A 89 -9.67 13.42 -8.28
C LYS A 89 -8.36 14.02 -7.78
N ASP A 90 -7.78 13.50 -6.70
CA ASP A 90 -6.45 13.92 -6.23
C ASP A 90 -5.37 13.64 -7.27
N LEU A 91 -5.31 12.39 -7.76
CA LEU A 91 -4.32 11.97 -8.75
C LEU A 91 -4.45 12.77 -10.04
N ARG A 92 -5.68 13.13 -10.44
CA ARG A 92 -5.93 14.03 -11.57
C ARG A 92 -5.45 15.45 -11.30
N ALA A 93 -5.76 16.00 -10.13
CA ALA A 93 -5.32 17.35 -9.75
C ALA A 93 -3.79 17.47 -9.80
N LEU A 94 -3.10 16.40 -9.39
CA LEU A 94 -1.64 16.26 -9.44
C LEU A 94 -1.11 15.84 -10.83
N HIS A 95 -1.94 15.71 -11.87
CA HIS A 95 -1.53 15.20 -13.19
C HIS A 95 -0.83 13.83 -13.18
N LEU A 96 -1.05 13.00 -12.15
CA LEU A 96 -0.47 11.66 -12.03
C LEU A 96 -1.23 10.61 -12.84
N VAL A 97 -2.46 10.92 -13.23
CA VAL A 97 -3.31 10.09 -14.11
C VAL A 97 -4.01 10.94 -15.15
N PRO A 98 -4.30 10.40 -16.36
CA PRO A 98 -5.05 11.14 -17.37
C PRO A 98 -6.52 11.30 -16.97
N ALA A 99 -7.14 12.42 -17.34
CA ALA A 99 -8.55 12.69 -17.05
C ALA A 99 -9.53 11.65 -17.65
N SER A 100 -9.11 10.93 -18.68
CA SER A 100 -9.89 9.88 -19.34
C SER A 100 -9.73 8.48 -18.72
N LEU A 101 -8.94 8.34 -17.65
CA LEU A 101 -8.74 7.03 -17.01
C LEU A 101 -10.05 6.52 -16.40
N ASP A 102 -10.34 5.25 -16.66
CA ASP A 102 -11.31 4.49 -15.88
C ASP A 102 -10.59 3.89 -14.67
N ILE A 103 -10.66 4.58 -13.52
CA ILE A 103 -9.93 4.20 -12.31
C ILE A 103 -10.38 2.83 -11.77
N LEU A 104 -11.67 2.51 -11.87
CA LEU A 104 -12.21 1.23 -11.40
C LEU A 104 -11.67 0.08 -12.24
N LYS A 105 -11.67 0.25 -13.57
CA LYS A 105 -11.09 -0.76 -14.48
C LYS A 105 -9.58 -0.91 -14.27
N ALA A 106 -8.86 0.19 -14.05
CA ALA A 106 -7.42 0.15 -13.80
C ALA A 106 -7.10 -0.59 -12.50
N GLU A 107 -7.86 -0.34 -11.43
CA GLU A 107 -7.69 -1.06 -10.16
C GLU A 107 -8.09 -2.55 -10.29
N ASP A 108 -9.17 -2.86 -11.02
CA ASP A 108 -9.57 -4.24 -11.31
C ASP A 108 -8.47 -5.03 -12.02
N GLU A 109 -7.79 -4.41 -12.98
CA GLU A 109 -6.69 -5.05 -13.70
C GLU A 109 -5.47 -5.20 -12.79
N LEU A 110 -5.16 -4.19 -11.98
CA LEU A 110 -4.05 -4.22 -11.04
C LEU A 110 -4.20 -5.36 -10.01
N LEU A 111 -5.36 -5.46 -9.35
CA LEU A 111 -5.60 -6.46 -8.30
C LEU A 111 -5.97 -7.84 -8.90
N GLY A 112 -6.81 -7.85 -9.93
CA GLY A 112 -7.32 -9.06 -10.57
C GLY A 112 -6.25 -9.86 -11.32
N SER A 113 -5.18 -9.22 -11.77
CA SER A 113 -4.07 -9.91 -12.45
C SER A 113 -2.82 -10.05 -11.57
N GLY A 114 -2.59 -9.14 -10.62
CA GLY A 114 -1.36 -9.10 -9.82
C GLY A 114 -1.33 -9.98 -8.56
N VAL A 115 -2.47 -10.38 -8.01
CA VAL A 115 -2.56 -11.01 -6.67
C VAL A 115 -2.91 -12.50 -6.75
N ILE A 116 -2.11 -13.37 -6.13
CA ILE A 116 -2.29 -14.83 -6.12
C ILE A 116 -3.01 -15.32 -4.84
N GLY A 117 -2.99 -14.53 -3.77
CA GLY A 117 -3.70 -14.79 -2.53
C GLY A 117 -3.79 -13.51 -1.70
N PHE A 118 -4.70 -13.47 -0.74
CA PHE A 118 -4.80 -12.37 0.22
C PHE A 118 -5.41 -12.87 1.54
N TYR A 119 -5.03 -12.27 2.65
CA TYR A 119 -5.67 -12.40 3.95
C TYR A 119 -6.58 -11.20 4.21
N ASP A 120 -7.84 -11.46 4.51
CA ASP A 120 -8.81 -10.44 4.88
C ASP A 120 -8.93 -10.37 6.42
N PRO A 121 -8.46 -9.28 7.06
CA PRO A 121 -8.59 -9.07 8.50
C PRO A 121 -10.05 -8.80 8.91
N THR A 122 -10.96 -8.41 8.03
CA THR A 122 -12.38 -8.27 8.40
C THR A 122 -13.04 -9.64 8.55
N THR A 123 -12.91 -10.50 7.54
CA THR A 123 -13.54 -11.84 7.56
C THR A 123 -12.69 -12.92 8.23
N LYS A 124 -11.44 -12.58 8.60
CA LYS A 124 -10.45 -13.47 9.21
C LYS A 124 -10.16 -14.70 8.34
N GLU A 125 -10.11 -14.49 7.03
CA GLU A 125 -10.03 -15.54 6.01
C GLU A 125 -8.85 -15.29 5.06
N LEU A 126 -8.11 -16.36 4.77
CA LEU A 126 -7.10 -16.41 3.72
C LEU A 126 -7.75 -16.94 2.44
N VAL A 127 -7.71 -16.17 1.36
CA VAL A 127 -8.23 -16.56 0.05
C VAL A 127 -7.07 -16.81 -0.90
N VAL A 128 -7.06 -17.96 -1.57
CA VAL A 128 -5.99 -18.38 -2.49
C VAL A 128 -6.58 -18.62 -3.89
N ARG A 129 -5.88 -18.13 -4.91
CA ARG A 129 -6.19 -18.39 -6.31
C ARG A 129 -5.66 -19.77 -6.72
N GLY A 130 -6.52 -20.57 -7.34
CA GLY A 130 -6.14 -21.91 -7.80
C GLY A 130 -6.07 -22.93 -6.65
N THR A 131 -5.49 -24.10 -6.92
CA THR A 131 -5.46 -25.23 -5.96
C THR A 131 -4.15 -26.00 -5.93
N ASP A 132 -3.16 -25.63 -6.74
CA ASP A 132 -1.88 -26.33 -6.88
C ASP A 132 -0.83 -25.82 -5.89
N ALA A 133 0.10 -26.70 -5.50
CA ALA A 133 1.18 -26.38 -4.57
C ALA A 133 2.44 -25.89 -5.30
N SER A 134 2.28 -25.11 -6.38
CA SER A 134 3.41 -24.52 -7.08
C SER A 134 4.30 -23.71 -6.14
N PRO A 135 5.59 -23.50 -6.48
CA PRO A 135 6.44 -22.60 -5.72
C PRO A 135 5.77 -21.25 -5.47
N ALA A 136 5.05 -20.71 -6.47
CA ALA A 136 4.30 -19.46 -6.40
C ALA A 136 3.23 -19.51 -5.28
N THR A 137 2.33 -20.49 -5.33
CA THR A 137 1.30 -20.66 -4.29
C THR A 137 1.91 -20.86 -2.91
N ARG A 138 3.02 -21.59 -2.79
CA ARG A 138 3.65 -21.89 -1.50
C ARG A 138 4.25 -20.66 -0.81
N HIS A 139 4.98 -19.79 -1.53
CA HIS A 139 5.53 -18.59 -0.89
C HIS A 139 4.42 -17.59 -0.52
N VAL A 140 3.39 -17.46 -1.37
CA VAL A 140 2.19 -16.65 -1.07
C VAL A 140 1.47 -17.18 0.15
N LEU A 141 1.27 -18.50 0.30
CA LEU A 141 0.69 -19.07 1.51
C LEU A 141 1.49 -18.71 2.77
N VAL A 142 2.81 -18.70 2.70
CA VAL A 142 3.66 -18.27 3.83
C VAL A 142 3.47 -16.79 4.14
N HIS A 143 3.40 -15.94 3.11
CA HIS A 143 3.12 -14.51 3.24
C HIS A 143 1.76 -14.27 3.92
N GLU A 144 0.69 -14.83 3.37
CA GLU A 144 -0.67 -14.62 3.88
C GLU A 144 -0.91 -15.28 5.24
N LEU A 145 -0.28 -16.41 5.54
CA LEU A 145 -0.33 -16.99 6.90
C LEU A 145 0.44 -16.11 7.90
N THR A 146 1.42 -15.33 7.46
CA THR A 146 2.07 -14.33 8.32
C THR A 146 1.08 -13.23 8.69
N HIS A 147 0.29 -12.71 7.74
CA HIS A 147 -0.81 -11.80 8.06
C HIS A 147 -1.83 -12.41 9.01
N ALA A 148 -2.25 -13.65 8.76
CA ALA A 148 -3.18 -14.35 9.65
C ALA A 148 -2.63 -14.52 11.07
N LEU A 149 -1.31 -14.71 11.23
CA LEU A 149 -0.68 -14.76 12.54
C LEU A 149 -0.60 -13.37 13.17
N GLN A 150 -0.18 -12.35 12.41
CA GLN A 150 -0.09 -10.96 12.87
C GLN A 150 -1.45 -10.50 13.40
N ASP A 151 -2.54 -10.72 12.67
CA ASP A 151 -3.90 -10.32 13.03
C ASP A 151 -4.40 -10.94 14.35
N GLN A 152 -3.92 -12.13 14.69
CA GLN A 152 -4.25 -12.77 15.97
C GLN A 152 -3.60 -12.10 17.18
N TYR A 153 -2.59 -11.25 16.97
CA TYR A 153 -1.89 -10.50 18.01
C TYR A 153 -2.12 -9.00 17.92
N TYR A 154 -2.20 -8.46 16.71
CA TYR A 154 -2.29 -7.05 16.41
C TYR A 154 -3.44 -6.85 15.40
N PRO A 155 -4.52 -6.14 15.75
CA PRO A 155 -5.65 -5.94 14.83
C PRO A 155 -5.16 -5.17 13.59
N LEU A 156 -5.06 -5.86 12.45
CA LEU A 156 -4.47 -5.26 11.25
C LEU A 156 -5.35 -4.15 10.65
N ASP A 157 -6.66 -4.27 10.85
CA ASP A 157 -7.71 -3.34 10.43
C ASP A 157 -7.85 -2.10 11.35
N ALA A 158 -7.00 -1.97 12.38
CA ALA A 158 -7.13 -0.94 13.41
C ALA A 158 -7.03 0.50 12.88
N LEU A 159 -6.38 0.70 11.72
CA LEU A 159 -6.15 2.02 11.13
C LEU A 159 -6.87 2.22 9.79
N ASP A 160 -7.74 1.30 9.38
CA ASP A 160 -8.45 1.38 8.09
C ASP A 160 -9.37 2.61 7.98
N ASN A 161 -9.80 3.15 9.12
CA ASN A 161 -10.62 4.36 9.22
C ASN A 161 -9.94 5.47 10.03
N ASP A 162 -8.60 5.48 10.10
CA ASP A 162 -7.88 6.58 10.74
C ASP A 162 -8.07 7.88 9.92
N ASN A 163 -8.18 9.01 10.62
CA ASN A 163 -8.35 10.31 9.99
C ASN A 163 -7.01 10.90 9.51
N ASP A 164 -5.89 10.33 9.95
CA ASP A 164 -4.54 10.67 9.53
C ASP A 164 -4.15 9.88 8.26
N ASP A 165 -3.74 10.55 7.17
CA ASP A 165 -3.35 9.89 5.91
C ASP A 165 -2.07 9.05 6.04
N GLU A 166 -1.16 9.45 6.94
CA GLU A 166 0.19 8.91 7.01
C GLU A 166 0.28 7.65 7.88
N ARG A 167 -0.55 7.57 8.92
CA ARG A 167 -0.53 6.42 9.85
C ARG A 167 -0.91 5.10 9.17
N PRO A 168 -1.95 5.01 8.32
CA PRO A 168 -2.27 3.79 7.58
C PRO A 168 -1.13 3.38 6.64
N VAL A 169 -0.49 4.34 5.95
CA VAL A 169 0.66 4.10 5.05
C VAL A 169 1.81 3.45 5.83
N ALA A 170 2.20 4.05 6.95
CA ALA A 170 3.29 3.58 7.80
C ALA A 170 2.99 2.22 8.44
N TRP A 171 1.76 2.03 8.90
CA TRP A 171 1.28 0.77 9.46
C TRP A 171 1.34 -0.36 8.44
N ARG A 172 0.91 -0.10 7.21
CA ARG A 172 0.97 -1.08 6.13
C ARG A 172 2.39 -1.48 5.80
N ALA A 173 3.32 -0.53 5.74
CA ALA A 173 4.73 -0.83 5.53
C ALA A 173 5.33 -1.73 6.63
N LEU A 174 4.93 -1.55 7.89
CA LEU A 174 5.33 -2.46 8.98
C LEU A 174 4.75 -3.87 8.78
N ILE A 175 3.45 -3.97 8.48
CA ILE A 175 2.75 -5.25 8.26
C ILE A 175 3.39 -6.04 7.11
N GLU A 176 3.48 -5.41 5.93
CA GLU A 176 4.03 -6.01 4.72
C GLU A 176 5.52 -6.29 4.86
N GLY A 177 6.27 -5.41 5.51
CA GLY A 177 7.70 -5.62 5.77
C GLY A 177 7.98 -6.91 6.55
N ASP A 178 7.15 -7.22 7.54
CA ASP A 178 7.29 -8.45 8.34
C ASP A 178 6.85 -9.70 7.55
N ALA A 179 5.76 -9.60 6.78
CA ALA A 179 5.31 -10.70 5.91
C ALA A 179 6.34 -11.03 4.83
N VAL A 180 6.84 -10.01 4.11
CA VAL A 180 7.89 -10.16 3.08
C VAL A 180 9.18 -10.71 3.68
N ARG A 181 9.54 -10.35 4.91
CA ARG A 181 10.72 -10.91 5.58
C ARG A 181 10.57 -12.42 5.80
N VAL A 182 9.42 -12.88 6.29
CA VAL A 182 9.14 -14.31 6.51
C VAL A 182 9.05 -15.06 5.18
N GLU A 183 8.39 -14.47 4.20
CA GLU A 183 8.32 -14.99 2.82
C GLU A 183 9.71 -15.15 2.20
N ASN A 184 10.57 -14.13 2.26
CA ASN A 184 11.93 -14.18 1.73
C ASN A 184 12.76 -15.26 2.41
N ALA A 185 12.58 -15.46 3.73
CA ALA A 185 13.21 -16.56 4.44
C ALA A 185 12.75 -17.92 3.90
N TYR A 186 11.47 -18.07 3.54
CA TYR A 186 10.95 -19.28 2.91
C TYR A 186 11.51 -19.47 1.49
N ILE A 187 11.49 -18.43 0.66
CA ILE A 187 12.03 -18.46 -0.71
C ILE A 187 13.51 -18.87 -0.69
N ALA A 188 14.28 -18.44 0.31
CA ALA A 188 15.68 -18.86 0.48
C ALA A 188 15.87 -20.37 0.72
N THR A 189 14.83 -21.07 1.18
CA THR A 189 14.84 -22.55 1.35
C THR A 189 14.56 -23.32 0.06
N LEU A 190 14.03 -22.64 -0.97
CA LEU A 190 13.65 -23.26 -2.23
C LEU A 190 14.87 -23.67 -3.06
N THR A 191 14.71 -24.76 -3.80
CA THR A 191 15.71 -25.23 -4.76
C THR A 191 15.98 -24.17 -5.84
N PRO A 192 17.16 -24.18 -6.49
CA PRO A 192 17.45 -23.27 -7.59
C PRO A 192 16.41 -23.35 -8.74
N ALA A 193 15.87 -24.54 -9.02
CA ALA A 193 14.84 -24.73 -10.04
C ALA A 193 13.52 -24.06 -9.66
N GLU A 194 13.08 -24.21 -8.42
CA GLU A 194 11.88 -23.55 -7.90
C GLU A 194 12.05 -22.02 -7.92
N ARG A 195 13.19 -21.49 -7.46
CA ARG A 195 13.48 -20.04 -7.54
C ARG A 195 13.52 -19.53 -8.97
N SER A 196 14.09 -20.29 -9.90
CA SER A 196 14.05 -19.94 -11.32
C SER A 196 12.62 -19.88 -11.84
N SER A 197 11.74 -20.80 -11.44
CA SER A 197 10.33 -20.80 -11.85
C SER A 197 9.56 -19.57 -11.32
N LEU A 198 9.87 -19.10 -10.11
CA LEU A 198 9.31 -17.86 -9.55
C LEU A 198 9.72 -16.66 -10.40
N ASN A 199 11.01 -16.53 -10.72
CA ASN A 199 11.52 -15.41 -11.52
C ASN A 199 10.95 -15.39 -12.94
N SER A 200 10.70 -16.56 -13.54
CA SER A 200 10.06 -16.66 -14.85
C SER A 200 8.56 -16.31 -14.84
N GLY A 201 7.88 -16.48 -13.69
CA GLY A 201 6.47 -16.07 -13.50
C GLY A 201 6.31 -14.62 -13.03
N ALA A 202 7.26 -14.08 -12.27
CA ALA A 202 7.31 -12.68 -11.82
C ALA A 202 7.56 -11.68 -12.97
N GLY A 203 7.99 -12.18 -14.14
CA GLY A 203 8.16 -11.41 -15.37
C GLY A 203 6.86 -11.13 -16.15
N GLY A 204 5.69 -11.34 -15.54
CA GLY A 204 4.42 -10.88 -16.11
C GLY A 204 4.52 -9.40 -16.46
N GLN A 205 4.22 -9.07 -17.72
CA GLN A 205 4.20 -7.68 -18.16
C GLN A 205 3.27 -6.89 -17.23
N LEU A 206 3.78 -5.83 -16.59
CA LEU A 206 2.92 -4.88 -15.89
C LEU A 206 1.78 -4.51 -16.85
N PRO A 207 0.51 -4.54 -16.42
CA PRO A 207 -0.59 -4.23 -17.31
C PRO A 207 -0.36 -2.86 -17.94
N SER A 208 -0.28 -2.80 -19.27
CA SER A 208 0.01 -1.55 -20.00
C SER A 208 -1.01 -0.46 -19.74
N ASP A 209 -2.20 -0.86 -19.30
CA ASP A 209 -3.37 -0.01 -19.11
C ASP A 209 -3.49 0.51 -17.67
N VAL A 210 -2.58 0.11 -16.77
CA VAL A 210 -2.54 0.59 -15.38
C VAL A 210 -1.51 1.72 -15.27
N PRO A 211 -1.91 2.94 -14.87
CA PRO A 211 -0.98 4.02 -14.59
C PRO A 211 0.09 3.61 -13.59
N THR A 212 1.34 3.95 -13.88
CA THR A 212 2.46 3.48 -13.06
C THR A 212 2.42 4.02 -11.63
N VAL A 213 1.78 5.17 -11.38
CA VAL A 213 1.56 5.69 -10.03
C VAL A 213 0.72 4.72 -9.17
N MET A 214 -0.25 4.03 -9.76
CA MET A 214 -1.08 3.06 -9.03
C MET A 214 -0.26 1.82 -8.63
N ILE A 215 0.66 1.39 -9.51
CA ILE A 215 1.60 0.30 -9.23
C ILE A 215 2.57 0.71 -8.11
N GLU A 216 3.07 1.94 -8.13
CA GLU A 216 3.98 2.44 -7.08
C GLU A 216 3.30 2.57 -5.72
N LEU A 217 2.07 3.10 -5.69
CA LEU A 217 1.28 3.17 -4.46
C LEU A 217 1.06 1.76 -3.89
N LEU A 218 0.69 0.79 -4.73
CA LEU A 218 0.53 -0.60 -4.33
C LEU A 218 1.84 -1.22 -3.81
N ALA A 219 2.96 -0.95 -4.49
CA ALA A 219 4.26 -1.57 -4.20
C ALA A 219 4.98 -0.93 -3.01
N PHE A 220 4.63 0.30 -2.63
CA PHE A 220 5.32 1.07 -1.59
C PHE A 220 5.57 0.27 -0.29
N PRO A 221 4.56 -0.31 0.39
CA PRO A 221 4.78 -0.98 1.67
C PRO A 221 5.68 -2.22 1.53
N TYR A 222 5.63 -2.93 0.39
CA TYR A 222 6.51 -4.06 0.08
C TYR A 222 7.95 -3.63 -0.19
N ALA A 223 8.14 -2.44 -0.76
CA ALA A 223 9.45 -1.92 -1.10
C ALA A 223 10.22 -1.37 0.12
N VAL A 224 9.54 -0.64 1.00
CA VAL A 224 10.18 0.03 2.16
C VAL A 224 10.13 -0.79 3.44
N GLY A 225 9.06 -1.57 3.62
CA GLY A 225 8.80 -2.35 4.83
C GLY A 225 9.93 -3.30 5.25
N PRO A 226 10.53 -4.10 4.35
CA PRO A 226 11.56 -5.06 4.73
C PRO A 226 12.80 -4.39 5.36
N ARG A 227 13.24 -3.25 4.80
CA ARG A 227 14.36 -2.47 5.34
C ARG A 227 14.01 -1.87 6.70
N PHE A 228 12.79 -1.37 6.86
CA PHE A 228 12.30 -0.86 8.14
C PHE A 228 12.29 -1.93 9.22
N VAL A 229 11.70 -3.09 8.94
CA VAL A 229 11.63 -4.22 9.87
C VAL A 229 13.03 -4.71 10.25
N ASP A 230 13.94 -4.86 9.29
CA ASP A 230 15.32 -5.27 9.55
C ASP A 230 16.05 -4.29 10.48
N ALA A 231 15.91 -2.97 10.24
CA ALA A 231 16.49 -1.95 11.08
C ALA A 231 15.93 -1.98 12.52
N VAL A 232 14.62 -2.12 12.68
CA VAL A 232 13.96 -2.23 14.00
C VAL A 232 14.42 -3.49 14.73
N MET A 233 14.44 -4.64 14.06
CA MET A 233 14.90 -5.90 14.64
C MET A 233 16.37 -5.81 15.07
N THR A 234 17.23 -5.22 14.23
CA THR A 234 18.65 -5.04 14.53
C THR A 234 18.85 -4.13 15.74
N ALA A 235 18.12 -3.02 15.80
CA ALA A 235 18.26 -2.03 16.87
C ALA A 235 17.60 -2.45 18.20
N ARG A 236 16.52 -3.24 18.16
CA ARG A 236 15.63 -3.49 19.32
C ARG A 236 15.50 -4.97 19.70
N GLY A 237 16.43 -5.82 19.28
CA GLY A 237 16.54 -7.20 19.80
C GLY A 237 15.65 -8.23 19.09
N GLY A 238 15.63 -8.22 17.77
CA GLY A 238 14.94 -9.21 16.93
C GLY A 238 13.43 -9.10 17.01
N ASN A 239 12.74 -10.24 17.11
CA ASN A 239 11.27 -10.30 17.12
C ASN A 239 10.64 -9.49 18.27
N SER A 240 11.29 -9.40 19.44
CA SER A 240 10.79 -8.56 20.53
C SER A 240 10.75 -7.08 20.18
N GLY A 241 11.74 -6.61 19.41
CA GLY A 241 11.78 -5.23 18.92
C GLY A 241 10.69 -4.95 17.89
N LEU A 242 10.45 -5.92 17.01
CA LEU A 242 9.39 -5.87 16.01
C LEU A 242 7.99 -5.89 16.65
N ASP A 243 7.75 -6.74 17.64
CA ASP A 243 6.50 -6.78 18.41
C ASP A 243 6.24 -5.45 19.14
N GLY A 244 7.32 -4.81 19.63
CA GLY A 244 7.27 -3.45 20.15
C GLY A 244 6.83 -2.42 19.11
N ALA A 245 7.28 -2.55 17.85
CA ALA A 245 6.82 -1.69 16.76
C ALA A 245 5.36 -1.95 16.38
N PHE A 246 4.85 -3.18 16.45
CA PHE A 246 3.40 -3.42 16.29
C PHE A 246 2.55 -2.79 17.41
N THR A 247 3.11 -2.68 18.62
CA THR A 247 2.44 -2.05 19.77
C THR A 247 2.58 -0.52 19.77
N SER A 248 3.63 0.01 19.17
CA SER A 248 3.92 1.43 19.01
C SER A 248 4.38 1.70 17.58
N PRO A 249 3.42 1.76 16.63
CA PRO A 249 3.73 1.75 15.20
C PRO A 249 4.37 3.04 14.71
N PRO A 250 5.10 2.98 13.57
CA PRO A 250 5.46 4.18 12.84
C PRO A 250 4.18 4.92 12.44
N LYS A 251 4.28 6.24 12.34
CA LYS A 251 3.17 7.15 12.10
C LYS A 251 3.26 7.84 10.75
N THR A 252 4.43 7.84 10.13
CA THR A 252 4.68 8.52 8.87
C THR A 252 5.34 7.62 7.84
N SER A 253 5.05 7.88 6.57
CA SER A 253 5.78 7.31 5.43
C SER A 253 7.29 7.58 5.57
N SER A 254 7.65 8.73 6.12
CA SER A 254 9.04 9.10 6.39
C SER A 254 9.76 8.20 7.41
N GLU A 255 9.07 7.78 8.48
CA GLU A 255 9.62 6.85 9.47
C GLU A 255 9.92 5.45 8.89
N VAL A 256 9.12 5.00 7.92
CA VAL A 256 9.34 3.69 7.28
C VAL A 256 10.31 3.75 6.10
N ILE A 257 10.45 4.92 5.44
CA ILE A 257 11.51 5.17 4.45
C ILE A 257 12.87 5.31 5.14
N HIS A 258 12.91 6.02 6.28
CA HIS A 258 14.11 6.30 7.09
C HIS A 258 13.96 5.72 8.50
N PRO A 259 14.34 4.46 8.73
CA PRO A 259 14.11 3.81 10.03
C PRO A 259 14.76 4.54 11.22
N ASP A 260 15.83 5.31 11.00
CA ASP A 260 16.46 6.14 12.03
C ASP A 260 15.51 7.22 12.58
N ARG A 261 14.55 7.72 11.77
CA ARG A 261 13.51 8.65 12.23
C ARG A 261 12.60 7.97 13.25
N PHE A 262 12.13 6.76 12.97
CA PHE A 262 11.32 5.99 13.92
C PHE A 262 12.10 5.62 15.19
N LEU A 263 13.36 5.20 15.03
CA LEU A 263 14.23 4.83 16.15
C LEU A 263 14.57 6.05 17.03
N GLY A 264 14.69 7.23 16.43
CA GLY A 264 14.96 8.50 17.09
C GLY A 264 13.73 9.24 17.64
N GLY A 265 12.51 8.73 17.40
CA GLY A 265 11.28 9.37 17.86
C GLY A 265 10.93 10.65 17.10
N PHE A 266 11.15 10.65 15.79
CA PHE A 266 10.81 11.74 14.88
C PHE A 266 9.35 12.18 15.05
N ALA A 267 9.14 13.50 14.96
CA ALA A 267 7.82 14.12 14.95
C ALA A 267 7.83 15.20 13.87
N PRO A 268 6.93 15.12 12.88
CA PRO A 268 6.85 16.14 11.85
C PRO A 268 6.39 17.48 12.43
N ALA A 269 6.80 18.58 11.80
CA ALA A 269 6.32 19.92 12.04
C ALA A 269 4.79 20.02 11.88
N ASP A 270 4.18 20.86 12.72
CA ASP A 270 2.76 21.21 12.58
C ASP A 270 2.59 22.25 11.46
N VAL A 271 1.94 21.84 10.38
CA VAL A 271 1.72 22.67 9.20
C VAL A 271 0.27 23.10 9.16
N ALA A 272 0.04 24.41 8.95
CA ALA A 272 -1.32 24.93 8.84
C ALA A 272 -2.02 24.41 7.58
N ALA A 273 -3.30 24.06 7.71
CA ALA A 273 -4.11 23.63 6.57
C ALA A 273 -4.28 24.79 5.56
N PRO A 274 -3.97 24.58 4.27
CA PRO A 274 -4.27 25.57 3.23
C PRO A 274 -5.78 25.73 3.03
N ALA A 275 -6.21 26.91 2.57
CA ALA A 275 -7.61 27.13 2.20
C ALA A 275 -7.91 26.65 0.78
N ALA A 276 -9.09 26.06 0.55
CA ALA A 276 -9.61 25.76 -0.78
C ALA A 276 -10.03 27.03 -1.53
N ALA A 277 -10.02 27.01 -2.86
CA ALA A 277 -10.53 28.09 -3.72
C ALA A 277 -11.91 27.78 -4.36
N GLY A 278 -12.54 26.68 -3.94
CA GLY A 278 -13.83 26.20 -4.42
C GLY A 278 -14.42 25.16 -3.46
N PRO A 279 -15.45 24.41 -3.89
CA PRO A 279 -16.00 23.31 -3.10
C PRO A 279 -14.93 22.26 -2.81
N GLU A 280 -14.56 22.16 -1.55
CA GLU A 280 -13.59 21.17 -1.06
C GLU A 280 -14.16 19.77 -1.21
N PHE A 281 -13.33 18.84 -1.67
CA PHE A 281 -13.68 17.42 -1.74
C PHE A 281 -12.68 16.53 -1.01
N ASP A 282 -11.47 17.01 -0.72
CA ASP A 282 -10.49 16.28 0.09
C ASP A 282 -9.51 17.23 0.79
N HIS A 283 -8.88 16.74 1.86
CA HIS A 283 -7.77 17.37 2.56
C HIS A 283 -6.98 16.32 3.34
N GLY A 284 -5.73 16.62 3.65
CA GLY A 284 -4.93 15.69 4.44
C GLY A 284 -3.44 15.97 4.41
N VAL A 285 -2.67 14.89 4.40
CA VAL A 285 -1.20 14.87 4.31
C VAL A 285 -0.78 14.07 3.08
N LEU A 286 0.13 14.61 2.28
CA LEU A 286 0.75 13.89 1.16
C LEU A 286 1.87 12.97 1.64
N GLY A 287 2.63 13.41 2.65
CA GLY A 287 3.76 12.67 3.20
C GLY A 287 5.01 12.69 2.34
N GLU A 288 6.09 12.14 2.87
CA GLU A 288 7.32 11.94 2.11
C GLU A 288 7.11 10.99 0.92
N MET A 289 6.26 9.96 1.05
CA MET A 289 5.88 9.08 -0.06
C MET A 289 5.21 9.87 -1.20
N GLY A 290 4.18 10.66 -0.89
CA GLY A 290 3.47 11.46 -1.89
C GLY A 290 4.36 12.49 -2.55
N LEU A 291 5.23 13.15 -1.77
CA LEU A 291 6.23 14.07 -2.28
C LEU A 291 7.20 13.37 -3.23
N THR A 292 7.71 12.19 -2.86
CA THR A 292 8.60 11.39 -3.71
C THR A 292 7.93 11.08 -5.06
N LEU A 293 6.68 10.61 -5.05
CA LEU A 293 5.92 10.32 -6.27
C LEU A 293 5.75 11.57 -7.15
N LEU A 294 5.42 12.70 -6.54
CA LEU A 294 5.27 13.96 -7.26
C LEU A 294 6.57 14.37 -7.97
N LEU A 295 7.69 14.28 -7.26
CA LEU A 295 9.02 14.64 -7.76
C LEU A 295 9.49 13.68 -8.86
N GLU A 296 9.30 12.37 -8.68
CA GLU A 296 9.72 11.36 -9.67
C GLU A 296 8.88 11.40 -10.96
N ARG A 297 7.60 11.81 -10.87
CA ARG A 297 6.66 11.74 -11.99
C ARG A 297 6.52 13.02 -12.78
N LEU A 298 6.48 14.15 -12.10
CA LEU A 298 6.11 15.40 -12.77
C LEU A 298 7.31 16.26 -13.12
N ILE A 299 8.44 16.10 -12.42
CA ILE A 299 9.57 17.01 -12.63
C ILE A 299 10.33 16.64 -13.90
N PRO A 300 10.47 17.59 -14.84
CA PRO A 300 11.23 17.35 -16.06
C PRO A 300 12.69 16.99 -15.78
N ARG A 301 13.27 16.19 -16.68
CA ARG A 301 14.71 15.91 -16.68
C ARG A 301 15.53 17.22 -16.69
N PRO A 302 16.68 17.27 -16.00
CA PRO A 302 17.56 16.14 -15.65
C PRO A 302 17.35 15.48 -14.29
N LEU A 303 16.30 15.82 -13.52
CA LEU A 303 16.09 15.24 -12.20
C LEU A 303 16.03 13.70 -12.26
N THR A 304 16.89 13.02 -11.51
CA THR A 304 16.90 11.55 -11.42
C THR A 304 16.01 11.07 -10.27
N ALA A 305 15.68 9.78 -10.24
CA ALA A 305 14.96 9.18 -9.11
C ALA A 305 15.74 9.32 -7.79
N SER A 306 17.07 9.36 -7.84
CA SER A 306 17.89 9.62 -6.65
C SER A 306 17.74 11.06 -6.19
N ASP A 307 17.79 12.03 -7.11
CA ASP A 307 17.60 13.44 -6.77
C ASP A 307 16.20 13.69 -6.19
N ALA A 308 15.17 13.02 -6.72
CA ALA A 308 13.80 13.11 -6.20
C ALA A 308 13.71 12.61 -4.75
N ARG A 309 14.30 11.46 -4.44
CA ARG A 309 14.35 10.93 -3.07
C ARG A 309 15.18 11.81 -2.14
N ASP A 310 16.31 12.32 -2.58
CA ASP A 310 17.15 13.23 -1.79
C ASP A 310 16.40 14.53 -1.46
N LEU A 311 15.57 15.04 -2.38
CA LEU A 311 14.71 16.19 -2.12
C LEU A 311 13.56 15.82 -1.17
N ALA A 312 12.87 14.71 -1.40
CA ALA A 312 11.76 14.28 -0.56
C ALA A 312 12.20 13.96 0.88
N GLN A 313 13.45 13.51 1.08
CA GLN A 313 14.03 13.29 2.40
C GLN A 313 14.02 14.55 3.27
N GLY A 314 13.98 15.74 2.68
CA GLY A 314 13.85 17.01 3.40
C GLY A 314 12.48 17.22 4.05
N TRP A 315 11.47 16.41 3.70
CA TRP A 315 10.12 16.50 4.24
C TRP A 315 10.13 16.46 5.77
N ASP A 316 9.56 17.49 6.37
CA ASP A 316 9.34 17.62 7.82
C ASP A 316 7.85 17.75 8.15
N GLY A 317 6.96 17.76 7.17
CA GLY A 317 5.51 17.81 7.37
C GLY A 317 4.81 18.53 6.24
N ASP A 318 3.54 18.19 6.00
CA ASP A 318 2.72 18.92 5.04
C ASP A 318 1.22 18.87 5.39
N ARG A 319 0.47 19.78 4.75
CA ARG A 319 -0.99 19.72 4.65
C ARG A 319 -1.42 20.07 3.25
N TYR A 320 -2.41 19.35 2.72
CA TYR A 320 -3.06 19.69 1.46
C TYR A 320 -4.57 19.89 1.62
N VAL A 321 -5.14 20.60 0.66
CA VAL A 321 -6.58 20.71 0.40
C VAL A 321 -6.83 20.57 -1.09
N ALA A 322 -7.90 19.88 -1.47
CA ALA A 322 -8.31 19.65 -2.84
C ALA A 322 -9.76 20.11 -3.08
N TRP A 323 -10.01 20.74 -4.23
CA TRP A 323 -11.32 21.34 -4.54
C TRP A 323 -11.67 21.26 -6.03
N ASP A 324 -12.96 21.35 -6.32
CA ASP A 324 -13.48 21.40 -7.68
C ASP A 324 -13.36 22.82 -8.27
N ALA A 325 -12.79 22.92 -9.47
CA ALA A 325 -12.63 24.15 -10.25
C ALA A 325 -13.26 23.97 -11.64
N GLY A 326 -14.60 24.00 -11.69
CA GLY A 326 -15.34 23.71 -12.92
C GLY A 326 -15.19 22.24 -13.32
N ALA A 327 -14.53 21.97 -14.46
CA ALA A 327 -14.25 20.61 -14.92
C ALA A 327 -12.91 20.05 -14.40
N GLN A 328 -12.07 20.90 -13.79
CA GLN A 328 -10.77 20.54 -13.25
C GLN A 328 -10.87 20.21 -11.76
N SER A 329 -9.93 19.39 -11.30
CA SER A 329 -9.65 19.22 -9.87
C SER A 329 -8.36 19.94 -9.55
N CYS A 330 -8.33 20.67 -8.44
CA CYS A 330 -7.16 21.41 -7.98
C CYS A 330 -6.71 20.93 -6.61
N LEU A 331 -5.41 21.02 -6.35
CA LEU A 331 -4.80 20.72 -5.05
C LEU A 331 -3.84 21.84 -4.66
N ARG A 332 -3.88 22.21 -3.38
CA ARG A 332 -2.91 23.12 -2.76
C ARG A 332 -2.28 22.41 -1.57
N ALA A 333 -0.96 22.33 -1.56
CA ALA A 333 -0.18 21.76 -0.47
C ALA A 333 0.78 22.79 0.11
N ILE A 334 0.96 22.77 1.43
CA ILE A 334 1.99 23.52 2.16
C ILE A 334 2.98 22.50 2.71
N PHE A 335 4.26 22.63 2.36
CA PHE A 335 5.34 21.76 2.79
C PHE A 335 6.26 22.49 3.78
N ALA A 336 6.56 21.84 4.91
CA ALA A 336 7.66 22.15 5.78
C ALA A 336 8.85 21.25 5.45
N GLU A 337 10.04 21.84 5.38
CA GLU A 337 11.29 21.14 5.12
C GLU A 337 12.22 21.28 6.33
N ASP A 338 13.02 20.26 6.58
CA ASP A 338 13.96 20.19 7.70
C ASP A 338 15.02 21.32 7.69
N THR A 339 15.31 21.85 6.50
CA THR A 339 16.35 22.86 6.27
C THR A 339 15.94 23.86 5.20
N GLN A 340 16.45 25.08 5.32
CA GLN A 340 16.27 26.12 4.30
C GLN A 340 16.87 25.72 2.93
N ALA A 341 17.91 24.88 2.93
CA ALA A 341 18.52 24.38 1.71
C ALA A 341 17.59 23.40 0.96
N HIS A 342 16.93 22.48 1.66
CA HIS A 342 15.91 21.62 1.07
C HIS A 342 14.71 22.44 0.59
N ALA A 343 14.21 23.39 1.38
CA ALA A 343 13.13 24.30 0.96
C ALA A 343 13.45 25.05 -0.34
N ALA A 344 14.66 25.59 -0.49
CA ALA A 344 15.06 26.31 -1.70
C ALA A 344 15.15 25.38 -2.93
N ARG A 345 15.68 24.16 -2.75
CA ARG A 345 15.76 23.18 -3.84
C ARG A 345 14.38 22.66 -4.24
N LEU A 346 13.50 22.40 -3.28
CA LEU A 346 12.13 21.96 -3.53
C LEU A 346 11.34 23.05 -4.28
N ALA A 347 11.47 24.32 -3.88
CA ALA A 347 10.87 25.45 -4.57
C ALA A 347 11.32 25.55 -6.04
N ALA A 348 12.63 25.37 -6.29
CA ALA A 348 13.17 25.36 -7.65
C ALA A 348 12.61 24.18 -8.47
N ALA A 349 12.49 23.01 -7.85
CA ALA A 349 11.97 21.80 -8.48
C ALA A 349 10.49 21.98 -8.87
N PHE A 350 9.64 22.49 -7.98
CA PHE A 350 8.25 22.79 -8.26
C PHE A 350 8.04 23.95 -9.24
N SER A 351 8.94 24.93 -9.26
CA SER A 351 8.85 26.04 -10.24
C SER A 351 9.05 25.57 -11.69
N ALA A 352 9.63 24.37 -11.88
CA ALA A 352 9.77 23.74 -13.19
C ALA A 352 8.52 22.95 -13.61
N LEU A 353 7.53 22.77 -12.73
CA LEU A 353 6.29 22.05 -13.04
C LEU A 353 5.35 22.92 -13.88
N PRO A 354 4.97 22.48 -15.10
CA PRO A 354 4.01 23.20 -15.92
C PRO A 354 2.66 23.33 -15.21
N GLY A 355 2.09 24.55 -15.19
CA GLY A 355 0.78 24.81 -14.58
C GLY A 355 0.77 24.89 -13.05
N ALA A 356 1.92 24.68 -12.40
CA ALA A 356 2.05 24.86 -10.95
C ALA A 356 2.25 26.34 -10.59
N THR A 357 1.65 26.76 -9.47
CA THR A 357 1.97 28.00 -8.78
C THR A 357 2.73 27.68 -7.51
N VAL A 358 3.88 28.32 -7.31
CA VAL A 358 4.76 28.12 -6.15
C VAL A 358 4.90 29.45 -5.40
N ALA A 359 4.71 29.43 -4.08
CA ALA A 359 4.84 30.60 -3.22
C ALA A 359 5.48 30.27 -1.88
N GLY A 360 6.14 31.26 -1.27
CA GLY A 360 6.81 31.12 0.02
C GLY A 360 8.30 30.76 -0.10
N ASN A 361 9.06 31.11 0.93
CA ASN A 361 10.48 30.75 1.09
C ASN A 361 10.69 29.81 2.30
N GLY A 362 9.63 29.05 2.65
CA GLY A 362 9.52 28.19 3.83
C GLY A 362 8.50 28.70 4.85
N PRO A 363 7.39 27.97 5.12
CA PRO A 363 6.85 26.80 4.38
C PRO A 363 6.55 27.11 2.90
N LEU A 364 6.66 26.09 2.04
CA LEU A 364 6.45 26.22 0.59
C LEU A 364 5.01 25.86 0.23
N THR A 365 4.31 26.72 -0.49
CA THR A 365 2.98 26.44 -1.03
C THR A 365 3.07 26.05 -2.50
N LEU A 366 2.58 24.87 -2.84
CA LEU A 366 2.33 24.40 -4.20
C LEU A 366 0.82 24.48 -4.49
N THR A 367 0.42 24.97 -5.65
CA THR A 367 -0.95 24.83 -6.17
C THR A 367 -0.92 24.31 -7.60
N ILE A 368 -1.70 23.29 -7.91
CA ILE A 368 -1.76 22.60 -9.20
C ILE A 368 -3.19 22.19 -9.53
N CYS A 369 -3.55 22.15 -10.82
CA CYS A 369 -4.91 21.84 -11.29
C CYS A 369 -4.89 21.01 -12.57
N GLY A 370 -5.65 19.92 -12.61
CA GLY A 370 -5.68 18.96 -13.73
C GLY A 370 -7.03 18.41 -14.14
#